data_AF-A0A7J7H1K9-F1
#
_entry.id   AF-A0A7J7H1K9-F1
#
_cell.length_a   1.000
_cell.length_b   1.000
_cell.length_c   1.000
_cell.angle_alpha   90.00
_cell.angle_beta   90.00
_cell.angle_gamma   90.00
#
_symmetry.space_group_name_H-M   'P 1'
#
loop_
_entity.id
_entity.type
_entity.pdbx_description
1 polymer ?
#
loop_
_entity_poly.entity_id
_entity_poly.type
_entity_poly.pdbx_seq_one_letter_code
_entity_poly.pdbx_strand_id
1 'polypeptide(L)'
;MAIAFGVGGKFLPTNEELVSHYLFKKAIEEPLSYEGVILERDLYGDEEPWDIFWRSNWNKKVSNYYYYTTLKKKKCKNQKFGKRFARTVGKGGT
;
A
#
# COMPACT_ATOMS: atom_id res chain seq x y z
N MET A 1 16.64 -4.91 -2.99
CA MET A 1 17.37 -4.05 -3.95
C MET A 1 16.36 -3.14 -4.64
N ALA A 2 16.72 -1.91 -5.00
CA ALA A 2 15.82 -1.03 -5.75
C ALA A 2 15.78 -1.47 -7.22
N ILE A 3 14.59 -1.69 -7.77
CA ILE A 3 14.42 -2.03 -9.18
C ILE A 3 14.67 -0.78 -10.02
N ALA A 4 15.67 -0.85 -10.88
CA ALA A 4 15.88 0.15 -11.91
C ALA A 4 15.09 -0.26 -13.16
N PHE A 5 13.93 0.36 -13.38
CA PHE A 5 13.33 0.34 -14.70
C PHE A 5 14.24 1.13 -15.65
N GLY A 6 14.48 0.61 -16.86
CA GLY A 6 15.18 1.36 -17.90
C GLY A 6 14.49 2.70 -18.19
N VAL A 7 15.19 3.62 -18.86
CA VAL A 7 14.62 4.95 -19.20
C VAL A 7 13.27 4.78 -19.91
N GLY A 8 12.21 5.34 -19.33
CA GLY A 8 10.84 5.25 -19.85
C GLY A 8 10.00 4.07 -19.32
N GLY A 9 10.61 3.11 -18.64
CA GLY A 9 9.90 2.01 -17.98
C GLY A 9 9.03 2.52 -16.83
N LYS A 10 7.79 2.03 -16.77
CA LYS A 10 6.81 2.39 -15.76
C LYS A 10 6.21 1.13 -15.16
N PHE A 11 5.89 1.19 -13.88
CA PHE A 11 5.09 0.17 -13.23
C PHE A 11 3.61 0.40 -13.55
N LEU A 12 3.06 -0.40 -14.47
CA LEU A 12 1.68 -0.32 -14.94
C LEU A 12 1.02 -1.71 -14.95
N PRO A 13 0.85 -2.34 -13.77
CA PRO A 13 0.26 -3.66 -13.69
C PRO A 13 -1.24 -3.63 -13.99
N THR A 14 -1.76 -4.73 -14.52
CA THR A 14 -3.21 -4.97 -14.59
C THR A 14 -3.79 -5.31 -13.22
N ASN A 15 -5.12 -5.24 -13.07
CA ASN A 15 -5.78 -5.66 -11.83
C ASN A 15 -5.50 -7.13 -11.49
N GLU A 16 -5.48 -8.00 -12.50
CA GLU A 16 -5.17 -9.41 -12.32
C GLU A 16 -3.74 -9.60 -11.84
N GLU A 17 -2.77 -8.93 -12.46
CA GLU A 17 -1.37 -8.98 -12.03
C GLU A 17 -1.18 -8.47 -10.60
N LEU A 18 -1.83 -7.36 -10.23
CA LEU A 18 -1.81 -6.84 -8.85
C LEU A 18 -2.28 -7.88 -7.83
N VAL A 19 -3.36 -8.60 -8.14
CA VAL A 19 -3.91 -9.60 -7.22
C VAL A 19 -3.07 -10.87 -7.21
N SER A 20 -2.80 -11.47 -8.36
CA SER A 20 -2.18 -12.80 -8.44
C SER A 20 -0.68 -12.76 -8.20
N HIS A 21 0.05 -11.81 -8.79
CA HIS A 21 1.51 -11.77 -8.75
C HIS A 21 2.07 -10.92 -7.63
N TYR A 22 1.32 -9.94 -7.11
CA TYR A 22 1.81 -9.05 -6.05
C TYR A 22 1.14 -9.31 -4.71
N LEU A 23 -0.19 -9.29 -4.63
CA LEU A 23 -0.89 -9.44 -3.37
C LEU A 23 -0.89 -10.88 -2.86
N PHE A 24 -1.30 -11.83 -3.71
CA PHE A 24 -1.41 -13.24 -3.37
C PHE A 24 -0.04 -13.83 -3.04
N LYS A 25 0.96 -13.63 -3.91
CA LYS A 25 2.34 -14.08 -3.66
C LYS A 25 2.92 -13.55 -2.35
N LYS A 26 2.68 -12.26 -2.05
CA LYS A 26 3.11 -11.70 -0.77
C LYS A 26 2.42 -12.37 0.42
N ALA A 27 1.13 -12.69 0.30
CA ALA A 27 0.37 -13.32 1.37
C ALA A 27 0.82 -14.76 1.67
N ILE A 28 1.34 -15.47 0.67
CA ILE A 28 1.90 -16.82 0.82
C ILE A 28 3.43 -16.83 0.98
N GLU A 29 4.05 -15.66 1.16
CA GLU A 29 5.50 -15.48 1.31
C GLU A 29 6.33 -16.04 0.13
N GLU A 30 5.75 -16.02 -1.07
CA GLU A 30 6.47 -16.37 -2.30
C GLU A 30 7.26 -15.17 -2.85
N PRO A 31 8.38 -15.44 -3.57
CA PRO A 31 9.15 -14.40 -4.23
C PRO A 31 8.30 -13.63 -5.26
N LEU A 32 8.32 -12.31 -5.13
CA LEU A 32 7.62 -11.40 -6.04
C LEU A 32 8.41 -11.27 -7.34
N SER A 33 7.69 -11.13 -8.47
CA SER A 33 8.32 -10.92 -9.78
C SER A 33 9.23 -9.68 -9.79
N TYR A 34 8.86 -8.66 -9.00
CA TYR A 34 9.57 -7.40 -8.89
C TYR A 34 9.53 -6.92 -7.44
N GLU A 35 10.56 -7.32 -6.67
CA GLU A 35 10.68 -7.00 -5.26
C GLU A 35 11.07 -5.52 -5.02
N GLY A 36 10.37 -4.85 -4.10
CA GLY A 36 10.65 -3.45 -3.76
C GLY A 36 9.92 -2.41 -4.61
N VAL A 37 9.08 -2.82 -5.58
CA VAL A 37 8.20 -1.87 -6.31
C VAL A 37 7.05 -1.38 -5.43
N ILE A 38 6.47 -2.28 -4.64
CA ILE A 38 5.36 -1.99 -3.73
C ILE A 38 5.90 -2.04 -2.30
N LEU A 39 5.87 -0.90 -1.61
CA LEU A 39 6.42 -0.77 -0.26
C LEU A 39 5.36 -1.06 0.81
N GLU A 40 5.80 -1.46 2.00
CA GLU A 40 4.93 -1.54 3.17
C GLU A 40 4.78 -0.16 3.81
N ARG A 41 3.53 0.31 3.93
CA ARG A 41 3.19 1.55 4.64
C ARG A 41 1.82 1.44 5.28
N ASP A 42 1.67 2.04 6.46
CA ASP A 42 0.40 2.15 7.15
C ASP A 42 -0.41 3.32 6.56
N LEU A 43 -1.31 3.00 5.62
CA LEU A 43 -2.13 4.01 4.94
C LEU A 43 -3.26 4.55 5.82
N TYR A 44 -3.58 3.89 6.92
CA TYR A 44 -4.68 4.24 7.83
C TYR A 44 -4.16 4.59 9.22
N GLY A 45 -2.94 5.14 9.27
CA GLY A 45 -2.30 5.66 10.46
C GLY A 45 -2.54 7.15 10.66
N ASP A 46 -1.70 7.75 11.49
CA ASP A 46 -1.77 9.17 11.84
C ASP A 46 -1.10 10.08 10.79
N GLU A 47 -0.33 9.50 9.86
CA GLU A 47 0.27 10.25 8.76
C GLU A 47 -0.78 10.60 7.71
N GLU A 48 -0.73 11.84 7.22
CA GLU A 48 -1.62 12.29 6.16
C GLU A 48 -1.22 11.68 4.80
N PRO A 49 -2.17 11.43 3.88
CA PRO A 49 -1.88 10.76 2.62
C PRO A 49 -0.79 11.46 1.80
N TRP A 50 -0.80 12.79 1.76
CA TRP A 50 0.19 13.56 1.00
C TRP A 50 1.60 13.44 1.58
N ASP A 51 1.75 13.27 2.89
CA ASP A 51 3.08 13.06 3.51
C ASP A 51 3.63 11.68 3.13
N ILE A 52 2.76 10.68 3.07
CA ILE A 52 3.13 9.31 2.62
C ILE A 52 3.58 9.35 1.15
N PHE A 53 2.82 10.02 0.28
CA PHE A 53 3.10 10.05 -1.17
C PHE A 53 4.27 10.97 -1.54
N TRP A 54 4.46 12.08 -0.83
CA TRP A 54 5.57 12.99 -1.11
C TRP A 54 6.92 12.34 -0.76
N ARG A 55 6.98 11.56 0.32
CA ARG A 55 8.19 10.84 0.74
C ARG A 55 8.57 9.71 -0.20
N SER A 56 7.61 9.10 -0.90
CA SER A 56 7.93 8.01 -1.81
C SER A 56 8.66 8.49 -3.06
N ASN A 57 8.56 9.78 -3.42
CA ASN A 57 9.36 10.60 -4.36
C ASN A 57 10.04 9.88 -5.55
N TRP A 58 9.46 8.76 -6.01
CA TRP A 58 10.09 7.86 -6.98
C TRP A 58 10.02 8.43 -8.39
N ASN A 59 9.01 9.27 -8.66
CA ASN A 59 8.91 10.07 -9.87
C ASN A 59 7.75 11.07 -9.76
N LYS A 60 7.98 12.37 -9.95
CA LYS A 60 6.88 13.37 -10.03
C LYS A 60 5.90 13.14 -11.19
N LYS A 61 6.22 12.21 -12.10
CA LYS A 61 5.39 11.81 -13.27
C LYS A 61 4.59 10.52 -13.07
N VAL A 62 4.63 9.90 -11.89
CA VAL A 62 3.88 8.67 -11.61
C VAL A 62 2.45 9.04 -11.19
N SER A 63 1.46 8.45 -11.88
CA SER A 63 0.04 8.71 -11.62
C SER A 63 -0.49 7.96 -10.40
N ASN A 64 0.06 6.77 -10.11
CA ASN A 64 -0.48 5.85 -9.12
C ASN A 64 0.62 5.33 -8.20
N TYR A 65 0.32 5.30 -6.90
CA TYR A 65 1.20 4.71 -5.88
C TYR A 65 0.56 3.43 -5.34
N TYR A 66 1.38 2.40 -5.19
CA TYR A 66 0.95 1.10 -4.67
C TYR A 66 1.68 0.82 -3.35
N TYR A 67 0.93 0.44 -2.32
CA TYR A 67 1.47 0.07 -1.02
C TYR A 67 0.77 -1.18 -0.48
N TYR A 68 1.53 -1.99 0.25
CA TYR A 68 0.96 -2.97 1.15
C TYR A 68 0.67 -2.29 2.49
N THR A 69 -0.55 -2.45 3.00
CA THR A 69 -0.96 -1.90 4.28
C THR A 69 -1.64 -2.98 5.11
N THR A 70 -1.46 -2.89 6.42
CA THR A 70 -2.20 -3.74 7.37
C THR A 70 -3.56 -3.13 7.64
N LEU A 71 -4.63 -3.94 7.53
CA LEU A 71 -5.96 -3.50 7.90
C LEU A 71 -6.16 -3.58 9.42
N LYS A 72 -6.43 -2.45 10.06
CA LYS A 72 -6.71 -2.37 11.49
C LYS A 72 -8.20 -2.52 11.75
N LYS A 73 -8.62 -3.35 12.70
CA LYS A 73 -10.04 -3.44 13.11
C LYS A 73 -10.39 -2.24 14.00
N LYS A 74 -11.56 -1.64 13.80
CA LYS A 74 -12.09 -0.61 14.72
C LYS A 74 -12.37 -1.24 16.08
N LYS A 75 -12.02 -0.56 17.16
CA LYS A 75 -12.48 -0.94 18.51
C LYS A 75 -13.97 -0.60 18.63
N CYS A 76 -14.75 -1.48 19.24
CA CYS A 76 -16.15 -1.24 19.52
C CYS A 76 -16.35 -1.16 21.04
N LYS A 77 -17.25 -0.27 21.49
CA LYS A 77 -17.71 -0.30 22.88
C LYS A 77 -18.28 -1.72 23.12
N ASN A 78 -17.72 -2.44 24.09
CA ASN A 78 -18.08 -3.80 24.51
C ASN A 78 -17.42 -4.99 23.77
N GLN A 79 -16.51 -4.76 22.81
CA GLN A 79 -15.72 -5.84 22.18
C GLN A 79 -14.26 -5.41 21.92
N LYS A 80 -13.30 -6.29 22.20
CA LYS A 80 -11.86 -6.03 21.95
C LYS A 80 -11.59 -5.63 20.49
N PHE A 81 -12.32 -6.22 19.54
CA PHE A 81 -12.27 -5.88 18.12
C PHE A 81 -13.67 -5.83 17.53
N GLY A 82 -13.96 -4.79 16.76
CA GLY A 82 -15.21 -4.64 16.00
C GLY A 82 -15.19 -5.37 14.66
N LYS A 83 -16.37 -5.48 14.05
CA LYS A 83 -16.56 -6.11 12.72
C LYS A 83 -16.00 -5.29 11.55
N ARG A 84 -15.83 -3.97 11.73
CA ARG A 84 -15.41 -3.04 10.67
C ARG A 84 -13.92 -2.76 10.75
N PHE A 85 -13.27 -2.63 9.60
CA PHE A 85 -11.91 -2.10 9.51
C PHE A 85 -11.92 -0.58 9.61
N ALA A 86 -10.87 -0.02 10.23
CA ALA A 86 -10.61 1.40 10.25
C ALA A 86 -10.19 1.85 8.85
N ARG A 87 -10.79 2.95 8.39
CA ARG A 87 -10.46 3.61 7.12
C ARG A 87 -10.26 5.11 7.30
N THR A 88 -10.19 5.54 8.56
CA THR A 88 -9.82 6.90 8.96
C THR A 88 -8.34 7.07 8.65
N VAL A 89 -7.94 8.25 8.13
CA VAL A 89 -6.55 8.55 7.79
C VAL A 89 -6.21 9.92 8.36
N GLY A 90 -5.05 10.02 9.00
CA GLY A 90 -4.61 11.27 9.62
C GLY A 90 -5.65 11.82 10.59
N LYS A 91 -5.93 13.12 10.49
CA LYS A 91 -6.96 13.78 11.30
C LYS A 91 -8.36 13.74 10.67
N GLY A 92 -8.51 13.07 9.54
CA GLY A 92 -9.76 12.99 8.78
C GLY A 92 -10.70 11.90 9.29
N GLY A 93 -11.80 12.30 9.94
CA GLY A 93 -12.93 11.42 10.28
C GLY A 93 -13.57 11.79 11.62
N THR A 94 -14.80 12.31 11.56
CA THR A 94 -15.68 12.52 12.72
C THR A 94 -16.20 11.21 13.30
#